data_AF-A0A8G1S115-F1
#
_entry.id   AF-A0A8G1S115-F1
#
_cell.length_a   1.000
_cell.length_b   1.000
_cell.length_c   1.000
_cell.angle_alpha   90.00
_cell.angle_beta   90.00
_cell.angle_gamma   90.00
#
_symmetry.space_group_name_H-M   'P 1'
#
loop_
_entity.id
_entity.type
_entity.pdbx_description
1 polymer ?
#
loop_
_entity_poly.entity_id
_entity_poly.type
_entity_poly.pdbx_seq_one_letter_code
_entity_poly.pdbx_strand_id
1 'polypeptide(L)'
;MVFIFDFLRKKRVSRILRVIVDDLLCPAHSDEAIEQAIRGFGVEVWDWRKIDISIDTIMDVASDVRELHLYSSGNNMVLRGWSDHGGLAQLKNLHTVYLHQNQGLETAERSRRNVNQFCNRLAALRPDIHVQLEKQVPNQHTKQTDKSVEGARECNEHPHRWITCMDKFADFIQNIHSPAGSMEGIRVALIDDGVDIEEKTLRGKIVGGRSFSPREHAQNLQRSFYVSGGGHGTVMASLVCRLCPAAKLFVVKVAEHVSRDSGRHISASSAAKAVRAAIDQKVHIITMPWTIERNELNAADIRDLEAATGAAANAGIMMFCAASDQGPAIDITFPAACVNTKNIFKIGAAEASGAVWKWVGDAAAVDFIFPGHEVVKERPNDAPIDECQTLTGSWVATAIASGFAALILHCVQLSFVQTQAINQPGQMDHFEGLQRHERMREAFLAIGTTQSSGNKYIEVWNVFEKAVEKSQGKPPDQFPAIVNEVANKLKARKMLE
;
A
#
# COMPACT_ATOMS: atom_id res chain seq x y z
N MET A 1 -2.14 7.40 -20.37
CA MET A 1 -3.32 6.51 -20.41
C MET A 1 -3.60 5.90 -21.79
N VAL A 2 -3.40 6.59 -22.93
CA VAL A 2 -3.55 6.00 -24.29
C VAL A 2 -2.83 4.64 -24.44
N PHE A 3 -1.66 4.49 -23.83
CA PHE A 3 -0.90 3.23 -23.84
C PHE A 3 -1.67 2.01 -23.30
N ILE A 4 -2.58 2.19 -22.33
CA ILE A 4 -3.39 1.11 -21.76
C ILE A 4 -4.37 0.62 -22.82
N PHE A 5 -5.00 1.54 -23.53
CA PHE A 5 -5.93 1.24 -24.60
C PHE A 5 -5.20 0.66 -25.82
N ASP A 6 -4.00 1.14 -26.14
CA ASP A 6 -3.13 0.50 -27.15
C ASP A 6 -2.81 -0.95 -26.77
N PHE A 7 -2.55 -1.21 -25.50
CA PHE A 7 -2.33 -2.57 -24.99
C PHE A 7 -3.57 -3.45 -25.14
N LEU A 8 -4.77 -2.94 -24.82
CA LEU A 8 -6.03 -3.65 -25.04
C LEU A 8 -6.27 -3.96 -26.52
N ARG A 9 -5.99 -3.00 -27.42
CA ARG A 9 -6.06 -3.21 -28.88
C ARG A 9 -5.08 -4.30 -29.32
N LYS A 10 -3.85 -4.32 -28.80
CA LYS A 10 -2.86 -5.38 -29.06
C LYS A 10 -3.34 -6.76 -28.57
N LYS A 11 -4.13 -6.81 -27.50
CA LYS A 11 -4.79 -8.03 -26.99
C LYS A 11 -6.08 -8.40 -27.74
N ARG A 12 -6.40 -7.70 -28.84
CA ARG A 12 -7.60 -7.91 -29.68
C ARG A 12 -8.91 -7.69 -28.93
N VAL A 13 -8.90 -6.83 -27.91
CA VAL A 13 -10.14 -6.38 -27.28
C VAL A 13 -10.84 -5.43 -28.25
N SER A 14 -12.11 -5.70 -28.56
CA SER A 14 -12.95 -4.86 -29.42
C SER A 14 -14.14 -4.23 -28.69
N ARG A 15 -14.53 -4.79 -27.55
CA ARG A 15 -15.69 -4.38 -26.76
C ARG A 15 -15.30 -4.20 -25.29
N ILE A 16 -15.69 -3.08 -24.71
CA ILE A 16 -15.44 -2.74 -23.30
C ILE A 16 -16.80 -2.62 -22.61
N LEU A 17 -17.08 -3.54 -21.68
CA LEU A 17 -18.36 -3.56 -20.97
C LEU A 17 -18.54 -2.32 -20.08
N ARG A 18 -17.46 -1.90 -19.41
CA ARG A 18 -17.43 -0.71 -18.56
C ARG A 18 -16.04 -0.13 -18.50
N VAL A 19 -15.93 1.19 -18.69
CA VAL A 19 -14.68 1.94 -18.51
C VAL A 19 -14.90 3.00 -17.44
N ILE A 20 -14.01 3.02 -16.45
CA ILE A 20 -13.98 4.06 -15.41
C ILE A 20 -12.59 4.68 -15.41
N VAL A 21 -12.52 6.00 -15.56
CA VAL A 21 -11.26 6.77 -15.51
C VAL A 21 -11.46 7.93 -14.55
N ASP A 22 -10.67 7.98 -13.48
CA ASP A 22 -10.63 9.15 -12.61
C ASP A 22 -9.76 10.24 -13.24
N ASP A 23 -10.39 11.33 -13.67
CA ASP A 23 -9.79 12.43 -14.44
C ASP A 23 -10.20 13.81 -13.88
N LEU A 24 -10.55 13.84 -12.58
CA LEU A 24 -11.04 15.04 -11.91
C LEU A 24 -9.91 15.97 -11.45
N LEU A 25 -8.67 15.45 -11.41
CA LEU A 25 -7.49 16.20 -11.00
C LEU A 25 -6.91 16.99 -12.17
N CYS A 26 -6.36 18.17 -11.88
CA CYS A 26 -5.71 19.01 -12.89
C CYS A 26 -4.21 18.68 -12.99
N PRO A 27 -3.63 18.56 -14.20
CA PRO A 27 -4.29 18.65 -15.50
C PRO A 27 -5.06 17.37 -15.84
N ALA A 28 -6.32 17.54 -16.25
CA ALA A 28 -7.13 16.45 -16.81
C ALA A 28 -6.69 16.12 -18.24
N HIS A 29 -7.05 14.95 -18.74
CA HIS A 29 -6.71 14.56 -20.11
C HIS A 29 -7.40 15.48 -21.14
N SER A 30 -6.69 15.79 -22.24
CA SER A 30 -7.29 16.51 -23.37
C SER A 30 -8.35 15.64 -24.06
N ASP A 31 -9.38 16.25 -24.62
CA ASP A 31 -10.44 15.55 -25.36
C ASP A 31 -9.88 14.66 -26.48
N GLU A 32 -8.88 15.16 -27.22
CA GLU A 32 -8.16 14.39 -28.25
C GLU A 32 -7.51 13.11 -27.68
N ALA A 33 -6.95 13.16 -26.47
CA ALA A 33 -6.37 11.98 -25.84
C ALA A 33 -7.44 10.97 -25.40
N ILE A 34 -8.61 11.44 -24.97
CA ILE A 34 -9.78 10.60 -24.68
C ILE A 34 -10.25 9.91 -25.95
N GLU A 35 -10.37 10.67 -27.04
CA GLU A 35 -10.77 10.15 -28.34
C GLU A 35 -9.81 9.07 -28.82
N GLN A 36 -8.52 9.36 -28.82
CA GLN A 36 -7.49 8.39 -29.22
C GLN A 36 -7.49 7.12 -28.36
N ALA A 37 -7.78 7.25 -27.07
CA ALA A 37 -7.86 6.12 -26.16
C ALA A 37 -9.05 5.19 -26.51
N ILE A 38 -10.25 5.74 -26.65
CA ILE A 38 -11.49 4.95 -26.82
C ILE A 38 -11.76 4.57 -28.28
N ARG A 39 -11.21 5.29 -29.26
CA ARG A 39 -11.46 5.05 -30.68
C ARG A 39 -11.24 3.58 -31.06
N GLY A 40 -12.28 3.00 -31.66
CA GLY A 40 -12.30 1.61 -32.12
C GLY A 40 -12.78 0.59 -31.08
N PHE A 41 -13.15 1.01 -29.87
CA PHE A 41 -13.81 0.15 -28.90
C PHE A 41 -15.32 0.38 -28.86
N GLY A 42 -16.12 -0.68 -28.83
CA GLY A 42 -17.53 -0.61 -28.47
C GLY A 42 -17.67 -0.53 -26.94
N VAL A 43 -17.85 0.67 -26.40
CA VAL A 43 -18.00 0.91 -24.95
C VAL A 43 -19.48 0.93 -24.57
N GLU A 44 -19.89 0.10 -23.61
CA GLU A 44 -21.29 0.05 -23.15
C GLU A 44 -21.59 0.94 -21.95
N VAL A 45 -20.69 0.98 -20.96
CA VAL A 45 -20.83 1.86 -19.78
C VAL A 45 -19.61 2.77 -19.73
N TRP A 46 -19.86 4.06 -19.85
CA TRP A 46 -18.81 5.07 -19.85
C TRP A 46 -18.91 5.97 -18.63
N ASP A 47 -17.89 5.87 -17.76
CA ASP A 47 -17.71 6.74 -16.61
C ASP A 47 -16.31 7.37 -16.64
N TRP A 48 -16.19 8.47 -17.37
CA TRP A 48 -14.94 9.23 -17.40
C TRP A 48 -15.12 10.51 -16.63
N ARG A 49 -14.39 10.59 -15.52
CA ARG A 49 -14.59 11.62 -14.51
C ARG A 49 -13.87 12.91 -14.90
N LYS A 50 -14.23 13.47 -16.04
CA LYS A 50 -13.74 14.76 -16.52
C LYS A 50 -14.87 15.78 -16.44
N ILE A 51 -14.61 16.88 -15.75
CA ILE A 51 -15.57 17.98 -15.63
C ILE A 51 -15.80 18.60 -17.01
N ASP A 52 -17.07 18.75 -17.38
CA ASP A 52 -17.52 19.46 -18.57
C ASP A 52 -16.92 18.96 -19.90
N ILE A 53 -16.86 17.62 -20.06
CA ILE A 53 -16.39 16.98 -21.30
C ILE A 53 -17.20 17.45 -22.54
N SER A 54 -16.52 17.62 -23.68
CA SER A 54 -17.16 18.04 -24.92
C SER A 54 -18.14 16.98 -25.45
N ILE A 55 -19.25 17.45 -26.03
CA ILE A 55 -20.22 16.57 -26.69
C ILE A 55 -19.64 15.90 -27.93
N ASP A 56 -18.78 16.60 -28.68
CA ASP A 56 -18.16 16.07 -29.91
C ASP A 56 -17.31 14.85 -29.59
N THR A 57 -16.52 14.93 -28.52
CA THR A 57 -15.72 13.83 -27.98
C THR A 57 -16.60 12.65 -27.61
N ILE A 58 -17.78 12.88 -27.01
CA ILE A 58 -18.70 11.79 -26.67
C ILE A 58 -19.25 11.12 -27.93
N MET A 59 -19.69 11.92 -28.91
CA MET A 59 -20.29 11.44 -30.15
C MET A 59 -19.29 10.65 -31.01
N ASP A 60 -18.02 11.05 -31.00
CA ASP A 60 -16.98 10.41 -31.80
C ASP A 60 -16.58 9.01 -31.31
N VAL A 61 -16.66 8.75 -30.00
CA VAL A 61 -16.12 7.50 -29.43
C VAL A 61 -17.11 6.61 -28.70
N ALA A 62 -18.33 7.08 -28.40
CA ALA A 62 -19.29 6.33 -27.61
C ALA A 62 -20.62 6.05 -28.32
N SER A 63 -20.54 5.63 -29.58
CA SER A 63 -21.71 5.25 -30.38
C SER A 63 -22.51 4.07 -29.80
N ASP A 64 -21.86 3.17 -29.07
CA ASP A 64 -22.47 1.96 -28.48
C ASP A 64 -22.89 2.11 -27.01
N VAL A 65 -22.75 3.30 -26.43
CA VAL A 65 -22.98 3.51 -24.99
C VAL A 65 -24.44 3.33 -24.60
N ARG A 66 -24.65 2.64 -23.48
CA ARG A 66 -25.95 2.38 -22.86
C ARG A 66 -26.14 3.16 -21.58
N GLU A 67 -25.07 3.32 -20.81
CA GLU A 67 -25.02 4.11 -19.59
C GLU A 67 -23.86 5.10 -19.65
N LEU A 68 -24.16 6.38 -19.43
CA LEU A 68 -23.19 7.47 -19.52
C LEU A 68 -23.17 8.27 -18.21
N HIS A 69 -21.99 8.41 -17.60
CA HIS A 69 -21.78 9.29 -16.43
C HIS A 69 -21.14 10.60 -16.89
N LEU A 70 -21.81 11.72 -16.56
CA LEU A 70 -21.38 13.07 -16.91
C LEU A 70 -21.10 13.87 -15.65
N TYR A 71 -19.97 14.57 -15.64
CA TYR A 71 -19.54 15.41 -14.53
C TYR A 71 -19.65 16.87 -14.94
N SER A 72 -20.54 17.63 -14.28
CA SER A 72 -20.78 19.02 -14.65
C SER A 72 -20.37 19.98 -13.54
N SER A 73 -19.71 21.07 -13.91
CA SER A 73 -19.46 22.21 -13.01
C SER A 73 -20.70 23.10 -12.80
N GLY A 74 -21.79 22.82 -13.53
CA GLY A 74 -22.96 23.71 -13.65
C GLY A 74 -22.88 24.67 -14.83
N ASN A 75 -21.85 24.57 -15.67
CA ASN A 75 -21.70 25.35 -16.90
C ASN A 75 -22.87 25.13 -17.87
N ASN A 76 -23.69 26.16 -18.06
CA ASN A 76 -24.90 26.09 -18.88
C ASN A 76 -24.62 25.84 -20.36
N MET A 77 -23.46 26.27 -20.88
CA MET A 77 -23.10 26.03 -22.29
C MET A 77 -22.94 24.54 -22.57
N VAL A 78 -22.27 23.84 -21.65
CA VAL A 78 -22.00 22.41 -21.74
C VAL A 78 -23.29 21.60 -21.57
N LEU A 79 -24.09 21.95 -20.56
CA LEU A 79 -25.41 21.36 -20.35
C LEU A 79 -26.33 21.58 -21.57
N ARG A 80 -26.25 22.72 -22.25
CA ARG A 80 -26.97 22.93 -23.51
C ARG A 80 -26.46 22.02 -24.62
N GLY A 81 -25.15 21.98 -24.85
CA GLY A 81 -24.54 21.10 -25.86
C GLY A 81 -24.96 19.64 -25.71
N TRP A 82 -24.95 19.12 -24.47
CA TRP A 82 -25.38 17.74 -24.21
C TRP A 82 -26.87 17.48 -24.47
N SER A 83 -27.74 18.46 -24.25
CA SER A 83 -29.20 18.31 -24.39
C SER A 83 -29.77 18.90 -25.68
N ASP A 84 -28.92 19.28 -26.63
CA ASP A 84 -29.34 19.79 -27.93
C ASP A 84 -29.71 18.65 -28.89
N HIS A 85 -30.35 18.98 -30.01
CA HIS A 85 -30.67 18.02 -31.09
C HIS A 85 -29.43 17.32 -31.66
N GLY A 86 -28.28 18.00 -31.61
CA GLY A 86 -26.96 17.49 -31.98
C GLY A 86 -26.29 16.60 -30.92
N GLY A 87 -26.82 16.56 -29.70
CA GLY A 87 -26.15 15.97 -28.55
C GLY A 87 -26.58 14.54 -28.24
N LEU A 88 -26.77 14.24 -26.95
CA LEU A 88 -26.96 12.88 -26.44
C LEU A 88 -28.17 12.15 -27.03
N ALA A 89 -29.17 12.89 -27.53
CA ALA A 89 -30.36 12.31 -28.15
C ALA A 89 -30.05 11.46 -29.40
N GLN A 90 -28.90 11.69 -30.06
CA GLN A 90 -28.46 10.93 -31.23
C GLN A 90 -27.89 9.55 -30.89
N LEU A 91 -27.52 9.31 -29.63
CA LEU A 91 -27.00 8.04 -29.18
C LEU A 91 -28.16 7.02 -29.09
N LYS A 92 -28.21 6.10 -30.06
CA LYS A 92 -29.34 5.17 -30.22
C LYS A 92 -29.47 4.20 -29.06
N ASN A 93 -28.35 3.77 -28.51
CA ASN A 93 -28.27 2.75 -27.47
C ASN A 93 -28.30 3.33 -26.04
N LEU A 94 -28.30 4.66 -25.88
CA LEU A 94 -28.25 5.30 -24.58
C LEU A 94 -29.61 5.20 -23.88
N HIS A 95 -29.63 4.64 -22.67
CA HIS A 95 -30.84 4.49 -21.84
C HIS A 95 -30.73 5.27 -20.53
N THR A 96 -29.53 5.36 -19.94
CA THR A 96 -29.34 5.98 -18.63
C THR A 96 -28.22 7.00 -18.66
N VAL A 97 -28.49 8.20 -18.12
CA VAL A 97 -27.49 9.25 -17.92
C VAL A 97 -27.40 9.57 -16.44
N TYR A 98 -26.22 9.35 -15.86
CA TYR A 98 -25.90 9.77 -14.50
C TYR A 98 -25.24 11.15 -14.54
N LEU A 99 -25.91 12.17 -14.02
CA LEU A 99 -25.37 13.52 -13.97
C LEU A 99 -24.84 13.81 -12.56
N HIS A 100 -23.52 13.90 -12.46
CA HIS A 100 -22.76 14.23 -11.25
C HIS A 100 -22.55 15.74 -11.20
N GLN A 101 -23.15 16.39 -10.21
CA GLN A 101 -23.08 17.83 -10.07
C GLN A 101 -21.95 18.24 -9.11
N ASN A 102 -20.94 18.91 -9.65
CA ASN A 102 -19.90 19.58 -8.88
C ASN A 102 -20.20 21.08 -8.83
N GLN A 103 -20.10 21.68 -7.65
CA GLN A 103 -20.36 23.10 -7.46
C GLN A 103 -19.24 23.92 -8.12
N GLY A 104 -19.51 24.48 -9.29
CA GLY A 104 -18.65 25.46 -9.95
C GLY A 104 -18.89 26.89 -9.47
N LEU A 105 -18.63 27.86 -10.35
CA LEU A 105 -18.74 29.30 -10.05
C LEU A 105 -20.18 29.83 -9.96
N GLU A 106 -21.16 29.08 -10.47
CA GLU A 106 -22.57 29.47 -10.45
C GLU A 106 -23.23 29.27 -9.08
N THR A 107 -24.26 30.05 -8.75
CA THR A 107 -24.99 29.86 -7.48
C THR A 107 -25.76 28.54 -7.48
N ALA A 108 -25.98 27.95 -6.31
CA ALA A 108 -26.72 26.67 -6.18
C ALA A 108 -28.12 26.72 -6.83
N GLU A 109 -28.83 27.85 -6.70
CA GLU A 109 -30.15 28.05 -7.32
C GLU A 109 -30.07 28.09 -8.86
N ARG A 110 -29.05 28.76 -9.41
CA ARG A 110 -28.83 28.86 -10.85
C ARG A 110 -28.39 27.51 -11.43
N SER A 111 -27.49 26.81 -10.74
CA SER A 111 -27.07 25.46 -11.10
C SER A 111 -28.25 24.49 -11.13
N ARG A 112 -29.14 24.52 -10.12
CA ARG A 112 -30.38 23.73 -10.12
C ARG A 112 -31.30 24.06 -11.29
N ARG A 113 -31.44 25.35 -11.64
CA ARG A 113 -32.23 25.78 -12.79
C ARG A 113 -31.66 25.26 -14.10
N ASN A 114 -30.34 25.36 -14.30
CA ASN A 114 -29.67 24.90 -15.52
C ASN A 114 -29.83 23.38 -15.69
N VAL A 115 -29.67 22.62 -14.62
CA VAL A 115 -29.85 21.15 -14.62
C VAL A 115 -31.31 20.79 -14.95
N ASN A 116 -32.29 21.44 -14.33
CA ASN A 116 -33.70 21.19 -14.65
C ASN A 116 -34.01 21.49 -16.13
N GLN A 117 -33.45 22.56 -16.69
CA GLN A 117 -33.61 22.86 -18.11
C GLN A 117 -32.94 21.81 -19.01
N PHE A 118 -31.78 21.28 -18.62
CA PHE A 118 -31.13 20.17 -19.31
C PHE A 118 -32.03 18.94 -19.34
N CYS A 119 -32.54 18.50 -18.19
CA CYS A 119 -33.41 17.33 -18.11
C CYS A 119 -34.67 17.50 -18.97
N ASN A 120 -35.30 18.68 -18.92
CA ASN A 120 -36.52 18.96 -19.70
C ASN A 120 -36.25 18.92 -21.21
N ARG A 121 -35.13 19.49 -21.68
CA ARG A 121 -34.76 19.44 -23.11
C ARG A 121 -34.49 18.02 -23.56
N LEU A 122 -33.71 17.25 -22.80
CA LEU A 122 -33.36 15.88 -23.16
C LEU A 122 -34.62 14.98 -23.18
N ALA A 123 -35.49 15.10 -22.18
CA ALA A 123 -36.75 14.36 -22.12
C ALA A 123 -37.72 14.72 -23.26
N ALA A 124 -37.70 15.98 -23.73
CA ALA A 124 -38.51 16.39 -24.88
C ALA A 124 -38.03 15.76 -26.19
N LEU A 125 -36.73 15.46 -26.31
CA LEU A 125 -36.14 14.84 -27.50
C LEU A 125 -36.21 13.31 -27.46
N ARG A 126 -35.89 12.71 -26.31
CA ARG A 126 -35.81 11.26 -26.09
C ARG A 126 -36.34 10.94 -24.69
N PRO A 127 -37.66 10.72 -24.54
CA PRO A 127 -38.28 10.46 -23.24
C PRO A 127 -37.89 9.10 -22.65
N ASP A 128 -37.29 8.22 -23.45
CA ASP A 128 -36.77 6.91 -23.06
C ASP A 128 -35.42 6.98 -22.32
N ILE A 129 -34.71 8.12 -22.37
CA ILE A 129 -33.47 8.32 -21.62
C ILE A 129 -33.80 8.73 -20.18
N HIS A 130 -33.38 7.91 -19.21
CA HIS A 130 -33.53 8.18 -17.80
C HIS A 130 -32.32 8.95 -17.24
N VAL A 131 -32.57 10.15 -16.72
CA VAL A 131 -31.53 10.98 -16.10
C VAL A 131 -31.58 10.83 -14.58
N GLN A 132 -30.49 10.34 -13.98
CA GLN A 132 -30.32 10.25 -12.53
C GLN A 132 -29.37 11.34 -12.04
N LEU A 133 -29.83 12.13 -11.06
CA LEU A 133 -29.03 13.17 -10.44
C LEU A 133 -28.29 12.59 -9.24
N GLU A 134 -26.98 12.43 -9.38
CA GLU A 134 -26.11 12.08 -8.26
C GLU A 134 -25.50 13.34 -7.69
N LYS A 135 -25.87 13.65 -6.44
CA LYS A 135 -25.09 14.60 -5.65
C LYS A 135 -23.84 13.86 -5.23
N GLN A 136 -22.66 14.41 -5.50
CA GLN A 136 -21.47 13.90 -4.83
C GLN A 136 -21.71 13.96 -3.32
N VAL A 137 -21.88 12.79 -2.70
CA VAL A 137 -21.45 12.65 -1.30
C VAL A 137 -19.97 12.99 -1.37
N PRO A 138 -19.48 13.98 -0.59
CA PRO A 138 -18.08 14.32 -0.65
C PRO A 138 -17.30 13.04 -0.44
N ASN A 139 -16.62 12.58 -1.50
CA ASN A 139 -15.55 11.63 -1.34
C ASN A 139 -14.63 12.32 -0.35
N GLN A 140 -14.55 11.80 0.87
CA GLN A 140 -13.51 12.16 1.81
C GLN A 140 -12.19 11.60 1.26
N HIS A 141 -11.79 12.01 0.05
CA HIS A 141 -10.45 12.51 -0.10
C HIS A 141 -10.43 13.78 0.73
N THR A 142 -10.15 13.60 2.01
CA THR A 142 -9.54 14.62 2.84
C THR A 142 -8.34 15.15 2.06
N LYS A 143 -8.57 16.21 1.27
CA LYS A 143 -7.63 17.31 1.27
C LYS A 143 -7.48 17.64 2.75
N GLN A 144 -6.36 17.22 3.34
CA GLN A 144 -5.90 17.80 4.59
C GLN A 144 -5.88 19.31 4.34
N THR A 145 -6.93 19.97 4.80
CA THR A 145 -6.93 21.41 4.96
C THR A 145 -6.02 21.67 6.14
N ASP A 146 -4.85 22.21 5.83
CA ASP A 146 -4.03 22.99 6.76
C ASP A 146 -4.92 23.93 7.58
N LYS A 147 -4.89 23.72 8.89
CA LYS A 147 -5.21 24.61 10.01
C LYS A 147 -5.10 23.74 11.27
N SER A 148 -4.10 23.87 12.13
CA SER A 148 -3.66 25.11 12.78
C SER A 148 -2.14 25.20 12.89
N VAL A 149 -1.58 26.27 12.33
CA VAL A 149 -0.33 26.88 12.78
C VAL A 149 -0.57 27.41 14.17
N GLU A 150 0.01 26.78 15.18
CA GLU A 150 0.32 27.42 16.45
C GLU A 150 1.60 26.78 17.02
N GLY A 151 2.65 27.60 17.07
CA GLY A 151 3.94 27.26 17.65
C GLY A 151 4.98 26.79 16.63
N ALA A 152 5.66 27.73 15.98
CA ALA A 152 6.99 27.49 15.43
C ALA A 152 7.87 26.96 16.57
N ARG A 153 8.01 25.63 16.66
CA ARG A 153 9.08 24.98 17.40
C ARG A 153 10.15 24.66 16.39
N GLU A 154 11.33 25.18 16.65
CA GLU A 154 12.55 24.97 15.88
C GLU A 154 12.68 23.50 15.46
N CYS A 155 12.76 23.26 14.15
CA CYS A 155 13.08 21.96 13.57
C CYS A 155 14.52 21.61 13.97
N ASN A 156 14.66 20.96 15.13
CA ASN A 156 15.92 20.44 15.66
C ASN A 156 15.84 18.91 15.70
N GLU A 157 15.40 18.30 14.59
CA GLU A 157 15.15 16.86 14.52
C GLU A 157 16.38 16.15 13.94
N HIS A 158 17.11 15.47 14.81
CA HIS A 158 18.20 14.59 14.41
C HIS A 158 17.61 13.39 13.66
N PRO A 159 18.02 13.09 12.42
CA PRO A 159 17.52 11.93 11.70
C PRO A 159 17.78 10.67 12.54
N HIS A 160 16.78 9.78 12.62
CA HIS A 160 16.90 8.49 13.29
C HIS A 160 18.20 7.81 12.84
N ARG A 161 19.19 7.70 13.74
CA ARG A 161 20.49 7.07 13.43
C ARG A 161 20.29 5.68 12.85
N TRP A 162 19.32 4.95 13.38
CA TRP A 162 18.92 3.63 12.91
C TRP A 162 18.50 3.65 11.44
N ILE A 163 17.60 4.57 11.05
CA ILE A 163 17.11 4.70 9.67
C ILE A 163 18.24 5.10 8.75
N THR A 164 19.06 6.09 9.14
CA THR A 164 20.23 6.53 8.38
C THR A 164 21.23 5.39 8.14
N CYS A 165 21.50 4.58 9.15
CA CYS A 165 22.37 3.41 9.04
C CYS A 165 21.81 2.41 8.02
N MET A 166 20.51 2.13 8.09
CA MET A 166 19.89 1.13 7.23
C MET A 166 19.66 1.62 5.80
N ASP A 167 19.43 2.91 5.57
CA ASP A 167 19.39 3.50 4.23
C ASP A 167 20.74 3.32 3.53
N LYS A 168 21.84 3.69 4.20
CA LYS A 168 23.20 3.49 3.67
C LYS A 168 23.48 2.03 3.34
N PHE A 169 23.03 1.10 4.20
CA PHE A 169 23.22 -0.32 3.95
C PHE A 169 22.34 -0.85 2.80
N ALA A 170 21.10 -0.37 2.67
CA ALA A 170 20.23 -0.71 1.56
C ALA A 170 20.79 -0.19 0.22
N ASP A 171 21.43 0.98 0.21
CA ASP A 171 22.13 1.49 -0.97
C ASP A 171 23.38 0.65 -1.28
N PHE A 172 24.14 0.23 -0.27
CA PHE A 172 25.24 -0.71 -0.44
C PHE A 172 24.79 -2.03 -1.08
N ILE A 173 23.71 -2.65 -0.58
CA ILE A 173 23.18 -3.92 -1.09
C ILE A 173 22.69 -3.80 -2.53
N GLN A 174 22.05 -2.69 -2.91
CA GLN A 174 21.58 -2.46 -4.28
C GLN A 174 22.72 -2.42 -5.32
N ASN A 175 23.93 -2.08 -4.89
CA ASN A 175 25.11 -2.03 -5.77
C ASN A 175 25.79 -3.40 -5.97
N ILE A 176 25.23 -4.49 -5.41
CA ILE A 176 25.75 -5.84 -5.56
C ILE A 176 25.16 -6.50 -6.79
N HIS A 177 25.99 -6.71 -7.80
CA HIS A 177 25.61 -7.42 -9.01
C HIS A 177 25.52 -8.93 -8.70
N SER A 178 24.30 -9.45 -8.67
CA SER A 178 24.11 -10.90 -8.62
C SER A 178 24.42 -11.49 -10.00
N PRO A 179 25.12 -12.65 -10.10
CA PRO A 179 25.31 -13.32 -11.37
C PRO A 179 23.94 -13.58 -12.00
N ALA A 180 23.80 -13.18 -13.28
CA ALA A 180 22.51 -13.15 -13.97
C ALA A 180 21.89 -14.56 -14.03
N GLY A 181 20.82 -14.78 -13.27
CA GLY A 181 20.00 -15.98 -13.32
C GLY A 181 19.66 -16.57 -11.95
N SER A 182 18.37 -16.53 -11.60
CA SER A 182 17.72 -17.43 -10.63
C SER A 182 17.89 -17.15 -9.13
N MET A 183 17.81 -15.88 -8.69
CA MET A 183 17.40 -15.62 -7.31
C MET A 183 15.94 -15.18 -7.28
N GLU A 184 15.07 -16.03 -6.74
CA GLU A 184 13.69 -15.65 -6.49
C GLU A 184 13.67 -14.60 -5.36
N GLY A 185 13.11 -13.43 -5.63
CA GLY A 185 13.10 -12.33 -4.65
C GLY A 185 12.33 -12.68 -3.39
N ILE A 186 12.70 -12.06 -2.27
CA ILE A 186 12.01 -12.26 -0.99
C ILE A 186 10.57 -11.73 -1.09
N ARG A 187 9.60 -12.66 -1.15
CA ARG A 187 8.17 -12.34 -1.14
C ARG A 187 7.68 -11.91 0.24
N VAL A 188 7.11 -10.71 0.32
CA VAL A 188 6.46 -10.16 1.51
C VAL A 188 4.98 -9.91 1.18
N ALA A 189 4.07 -10.53 1.92
CA ALA A 189 2.65 -10.20 1.85
C ALA A 189 2.36 -8.97 2.73
N LEU A 190 1.85 -7.90 2.10
CA LEU A 190 1.33 -6.73 2.81
C LEU A 190 -0.18 -6.86 2.92
N ILE A 191 -0.69 -7.08 4.12
CA ILE A 191 -2.13 -7.12 4.39
C ILE A 191 -2.54 -5.76 4.94
N ASP A 192 -3.16 -4.92 4.12
CA ASP A 192 -3.50 -3.53 4.50
C ASP A 192 -4.62 -2.94 3.61
N ASP A 193 -4.70 -1.63 3.45
CA ASP A 193 -5.72 -0.91 2.66
C ASP A 193 -5.48 -0.97 1.15
N GLY A 194 -4.59 -1.82 0.66
CA GLY A 194 -4.12 -1.81 -0.72
C GLY A 194 -2.86 -0.98 -0.89
N VAL A 195 -2.52 -0.64 -2.13
CA VAL A 195 -1.29 0.07 -2.47
C VAL A 195 -1.55 0.95 -3.69
N ASP A 196 -0.95 2.13 -3.74
CA ASP A 196 -0.85 2.90 -4.98
C ASP A 196 0.32 2.34 -5.80
N ILE A 197 0.02 1.77 -6.97
CA ILE A 197 1.02 1.19 -7.86
C ILE A 197 1.82 2.23 -8.63
N GLU A 198 1.35 3.48 -8.70
CA GLU A 198 2.04 4.58 -9.38
C GLU A 198 3.13 5.21 -8.51
N GLU A 199 3.11 4.91 -7.20
CA GLU A 199 4.12 5.33 -6.24
C GLU A 199 5.52 4.93 -6.71
N LYS A 200 6.38 5.95 -6.92
CA LYS A 200 7.69 5.78 -7.58
C LYS A 200 8.56 4.77 -6.86
N THR A 201 8.52 4.77 -5.52
CA THR A 201 9.32 3.89 -4.66
C THR A 201 8.95 2.40 -4.78
N LEU A 202 7.78 2.09 -5.36
CA LEU A 202 7.21 0.74 -5.48
C LEU A 202 7.28 0.14 -6.89
N ARG A 203 7.72 0.93 -7.88
CA ARG A 203 7.81 0.48 -9.29
C ARG A 203 8.64 -0.80 -9.42
N GLY A 204 8.04 -1.82 -10.04
CA GLY A 204 8.66 -3.13 -10.26
C GLY A 204 8.81 -4.01 -9.00
N LYS A 205 8.29 -3.59 -7.85
CA LYS A 205 8.35 -4.34 -6.59
C LYS A 205 7.06 -5.12 -6.31
N ILE A 206 5.92 -4.68 -6.85
CA ILE A 206 4.62 -5.34 -6.66
C ILE A 206 4.50 -6.49 -7.68
N VAL A 207 4.39 -7.73 -7.20
CA VAL A 207 4.32 -8.93 -8.07
C VAL A 207 2.89 -9.44 -8.26
N GLY A 208 1.95 -8.97 -7.46
CA GLY A 208 0.54 -9.31 -7.57
C GLY A 208 -0.22 -8.91 -6.32
N GLY A 209 -1.51 -9.25 -6.29
CA GLY A 209 -2.34 -9.00 -5.12
C GLY A 209 -3.74 -9.57 -5.24
N ARG A 210 -4.48 -9.48 -4.12
CA ARG A 210 -5.89 -9.86 -4.01
C ARG A 210 -6.63 -8.82 -3.18
N SER A 211 -7.94 -8.70 -3.37
CA SER A 211 -8.76 -7.81 -2.55
C SER A 211 -9.91 -8.57 -1.92
N PHE A 212 -10.04 -8.44 -0.61
CA PHE A 212 -11.16 -8.90 0.21
C PHE A 212 -11.96 -7.72 0.77
N SER A 213 -11.75 -6.52 0.23
CA SER A 213 -12.57 -5.34 0.52
C SER A 213 -13.97 -5.51 -0.09
N PRO A 214 -15.04 -4.98 0.53
CA PRO A 214 -16.39 -5.10 -0.01
C PRO A 214 -16.46 -4.47 -1.40
N ARG A 215 -17.32 -5.04 -2.26
CA ARG A 215 -17.61 -4.43 -3.55
C ARG A 215 -18.31 -3.09 -3.35
N GLU A 216 -17.99 -2.14 -4.20
CA GLU A 216 -18.75 -0.91 -4.30
C GLU A 216 -20.06 -1.23 -5.02
N HIS A 217 -21.15 -1.39 -4.26
CA HIS A 217 -22.42 -1.88 -4.78
C HIS A 217 -23.03 -0.92 -5.83
N ALA A 218 -22.79 0.39 -5.69
CA ALA A 218 -23.24 1.40 -6.65
C ALA A 218 -22.62 1.20 -8.05
N GLN A 219 -21.37 0.74 -8.11
CA GLN A 219 -20.64 0.57 -9.38
C GLN A 219 -20.45 -0.91 -9.77
N ASN A 220 -20.90 -1.84 -8.92
CA ASN A 220 -20.64 -3.29 -9.03
C ASN A 220 -19.15 -3.65 -9.21
N LEU A 221 -18.25 -2.80 -8.72
CA LEU A 221 -16.81 -3.01 -8.84
C LEU A 221 -16.19 -3.62 -7.58
N GLN A 222 -15.20 -4.46 -7.79
CA GLN A 222 -14.28 -4.85 -6.72
C GLN A 222 -13.25 -3.74 -6.52
N ARG A 223 -13.08 -3.28 -5.28
CA ARG A 223 -11.99 -2.35 -4.95
C ARG A 223 -10.68 -3.09 -5.06
N SER A 224 -9.94 -2.85 -6.13
CA SER A 224 -8.69 -3.57 -6.41
C SER A 224 -7.60 -3.32 -5.37
N PHE A 225 -6.66 -4.26 -5.25
CA PHE A 225 -5.54 -4.13 -4.33
C PHE A 225 -4.56 -3.02 -4.73
N TYR A 226 -4.50 -2.68 -6.02
CA TYR A 226 -3.65 -1.62 -6.59
C TYR A 226 -4.25 -0.21 -6.43
N VAL A 227 -5.30 -0.06 -5.62
CA VAL A 227 -5.85 1.22 -5.20
C VAL A 227 -5.90 1.23 -3.68
N SER A 228 -5.03 2.04 -3.06
CA SER A 228 -5.02 2.22 -1.61
C SER A 228 -6.27 2.97 -1.13
N GLY A 229 -6.80 2.58 0.04
CA GLY A 229 -8.01 3.18 0.62
C GLY A 229 -7.76 4.54 1.26
N GLY A 230 -6.66 4.67 2.01
CA GLY A 230 -6.28 5.90 2.72
C GLY A 230 -4.78 6.23 2.62
N GLY A 231 -4.04 5.54 1.77
CA GLY A 231 -2.59 5.70 1.59
C GLY A 231 -1.74 4.92 2.59
N HIS A 232 -2.35 4.31 3.62
CA HIS A 232 -1.61 3.65 4.70
C HIS A 232 -0.77 2.49 4.16
N GLY A 233 -1.38 1.60 3.37
CA GLY A 233 -0.69 0.47 2.77
C GLY A 233 0.39 0.89 1.77
N THR A 234 0.22 2.02 1.05
CA THR A 234 1.28 2.61 0.23
C THR A 234 2.50 2.97 1.07
N VAL A 235 2.30 3.67 2.19
CA VAL A 235 3.39 4.04 3.10
C VAL A 235 4.08 2.78 3.67
N MET A 236 3.31 1.77 4.07
CA MET A 236 3.86 0.50 4.59
C MET A 236 4.68 -0.25 3.55
N ALA A 237 4.18 -0.34 2.32
CA ALA A 237 4.90 -0.90 1.19
C ALA A 237 6.23 -0.16 0.96
N SER A 238 6.20 1.17 0.97
CA SER A 238 7.39 1.99 0.74
C SER A 238 8.43 1.80 1.84
N LEU A 239 8.03 1.72 3.12
CA LEU A 239 8.95 1.45 4.23
C LEU A 239 9.58 0.05 4.14
N VAL A 240 8.78 -0.99 3.86
CA VAL A 240 9.32 -2.36 3.66
C VAL A 240 10.36 -2.36 2.54
N CYS A 241 10.05 -1.72 1.42
CA CYS A 241 10.92 -1.65 0.24
C CYS A 241 12.08 -0.65 0.36
N ARG A 242 12.03 0.29 1.32
CA ARG A 242 13.14 1.17 1.71
C ARG A 242 14.22 0.38 2.42
N LEU A 243 13.81 -0.54 3.31
CA LEU A 243 14.73 -1.40 4.05
C LEU A 243 15.25 -2.56 3.20
N CYS A 244 14.38 -3.19 2.41
CA CYS A 244 14.77 -4.25 1.48
C CYS A 244 14.38 -3.89 0.04
N PRO A 245 15.27 -3.23 -0.72
CA PRO A 245 15.00 -2.84 -2.11
C PRO A 245 14.71 -4.02 -3.06
N ALA A 246 15.23 -5.20 -2.74
CA ALA A 246 15.01 -6.44 -3.49
C ALA A 246 13.70 -7.17 -3.15
N ALA A 247 12.95 -6.70 -2.14
CA ALA A 247 11.70 -7.34 -1.73
C ALA A 247 10.64 -7.28 -2.85
N LYS A 248 9.83 -8.35 -2.92
CA LYS A 248 8.69 -8.47 -3.83
C LYS A 248 7.41 -8.50 -3.03
N LEU A 249 6.51 -7.55 -3.30
CA LEU A 249 5.29 -7.37 -2.52
C LEU A 249 4.11 -8.12 -3.16
N PHE A 250 3.45 -8.95 -2.36
CA PHE A 250 2.12 -9.47 -2.65
C PHE A 250 1.09 -8.70 -1.80
N VAL A 251 0.30 -7.83 -2.43
CA VAL A 251 -0.57 -6.91 -1.68
C VAL A 251 -1.96 -7.50 -1.52
N VAL A 252 -2.44 -7.58 -0.28
CA VAL A 252 -3.76 -8.09 0.02
C VAL A 252 -4.59 -7.01 0.70
N LYS A 253 -5.54 -6.45 -0.05
CA LYS A 253 -6.42 -5.40 0.45
C LYS A 253 -7.51 -6.00 1.34
N VAL A 254 -7.63 -5.51 2.57
CA VAL A 254 -8.65 -5.92 3.54
C VAL A 254 -9.87 -4.99 3.52
N ALA A 255 -10.95 -5.45 4.14
CA ALA A 255 -12.15 -4.65 4.36
C ALA A 255 -11.94 -3.72 5.56
N GLU A 256 -12.29 -2.45 5.37
CA GLU A 256 -12.09 -1.40 6.36
C GLU A 256 -13.42 -0.71 6.64
N HIS A 257 -13.64 -0.39 7.91
CA HIS A 257 -14.75 0.43 8.37
C HIS A 257 -14.18 1.65 9.08
N VAL A 258 -14.52 2.83 8.59
CA VAL A 258 -14.19 4.09 9.27
C VAL A 258 -15.36 4.42 10.18
N SER A 259 -15.14 4.38 11.48
CA SER A 259 -16.10 4.90 12.46
C SER A 259 -15.82 6.38 12.68
N ARG A 260 -16.88 7.18 12.85
CA ARG A 260 -16.76 8.64 13.06
C ARG A 260 -15.94 9.00 14.30
N ASP A 261 -15.91 8.10 15.30
CA ASP A 261 -15.34 8.37 16.62
C ASP A 261 -14.12 7.50 16.97
N SER A 262 -13.79 6.46 16.19
CA SER A 262 -12.79 5.45 16.59
C SER A 262 -11.78 5.06 15.50
N GLY A 263 -11.63 5.88 14.45
CA GLY A 263 -10.60 5.68 13.43
C GLY A 263 -10.85 4.48 12.50
N ARG A 264 -9.76 3.93 11.96
CA ARG A 264 -9.73 2.87 10.95
C ARG A 264 -9.86 1.49 11.62
N HIS A 265 -10.92 0.74 11.28
CA HIS A 265 -11.14 -0.63 11.77
C HIS A 265 -11.03 -1.65 10.65
N ILE A 266 -10.26 -2.72 10.86
CA ILE A 266 -10.12 -3.81 9.89
C ILE A 266 -11.06 -4.96 10.26
N SER A 267 -11.74 -5.50 9.25
CA SER A 267 -12.58 -6.68 9.44
C SER A 267 -11.73 -7.94 9.62
N ALA A 268 -11.90 -8.61 10.77
CA ALA A 268 -11.24 -9.88 11.07
C ALA A 268 -11.52 -10.97 10.02
N SER A 269 -12.74 -11.02 9.46
CA SER A 269 -13.11 -11.97 8.40
C SER A 269 -12.26 -11.77 7.14
N SER A 270 -12.09 -10.50 6.73
CA SER A 270 -11.27 -10.16 5.57
C SER A 270 -9.78 -10.40 5.82
N ALA A 271 -9.31 -10.15 7.05
CA ALA A 271 -7.95 -10.43 7.47
C ALA A 271 -7.65 -11.94 7.45
N ALA A 272 -8.56 -12.79 7.93
CA ALA A 272 -8.39 -14.24 7.89
C ALA A 272 -8.26 -14.77 6.45
N LYS A 273 -9.09 -14.27 5.53
CA LYS A 273 -8.97 -14.57 4.10
C LYS A 273 -7.66 -14.05 3.50
N ALA A 274 -7.19 -12.89 3.96
CA ALA A 274 -5.94 -12.31 3.50
C ALA A 274 -4.71 -13.14 3.93
N VAL A 275 -4.68 -13.61 5.17
CA VAL A 275 -3.63 -14.53 5.66
C VAL A 275 -3.62 -15.81 4.83
N ARG A 276 -4.77 -16.42 4.56
CA ARG A 276 -4.86 -17.60 3.68
C ARG A 276 -4.37 -17.33 2.27
N ALA A 277 -4.72 -16.18 1.69
CA ALA A 277 -4.20 -15.79 0.38
C ALA A 277 -2.67 -15.63 0.36
N ALA A 278 -2.07 -15.15 1.45
CA ALA A 278 -0.62 -15.08 1.59
C ALA A 278 0.02 -16.48 1.66
N ILE A 279 -0.62 -17.43 2.36
CA ILE A 279 -0.22 -18.85 2.38
C ILE A 279 -0.25 -19.44 0.97
N ASP A 280 -1.34 -19.23 0.21
CA ASP A 280 -1.46 -19.72 -1.17
C ASP A 280 -0.32 -19.23 -2.07
N GLN A 281 0.14 -18.00 -1.86
CA GLN A 281 1.26 -17.40 -2.59
C GLN A 281 2.64 -17.79 -2.05
N LYS A 282 2.70 -18.65 -1.03
CA LYS A 282 3.92 -19.15 -0.40
C LYS A 282 4.89 -18.02 -0.05
N VAL A 283 4.38 -16.92 0.50
CA VAL A 283 5.24 -15.78 0.87
C VAL A 283 6.19 -16.16 2.00
N HIS A 284 7.30 -15.44 2.14
CA HIS A 284 8.23 -15.66 3.25
C HIS A 284 7.80 -14.91 4.51
N ILE A 285 7.24 -13.71 4.32
CA ILE A 285 6.86 -12.80 5.40
C ILE A 285 5.43 -12.30 5.17
N ILE A 286 4.62 -12.24 6.23
CA ILE A 286 3.35 -11.52 6.28
C ILE A 286 3.53 -10.33 7.22
N THR A 287 3.19 -9.13 6.75
CA THR A 287 3.15 -7.92 7.56
C THR A 287 1.72 -7.45 7.75
N MET A 288 1.33 -7.25 9.01
CA MET A 288 0.01 -6.80 9.46
C MET A 288 0.18 -5.57 10.37
N PRO A 289 0.45 -4.37 9.80
CA PRO A 289 0.77 -3.17 10.56
C PRO A 289 -0.50 -2.50 11.12
N TRP A 290 -1.29 -3.26 11.86
CA TRP A 290 -2.58 -2.87 12.43
C TRP A 290 -2.97 -3.85 13.55
N THR A 291 -3.99 -3.46 14.31
CA THR A 291 -4.55 -4.27 15.41
C THR A 291 -6.06 -4.39 15.25
N ILE A 292 -6.64 -5.47 15.80
CA ILE A 292 -8.09 -5.67 15.89
C ILE A 292 -8.46 -5.99 17.34
N GLU A 293 -9.39 -5.21 17.88
CA GLU A 293 -10.00 -5.51 19.18
C GLU A 293 -11.13 -6.54 19.02
N ARG A 294 -11.15 -7.53 19.91
CA ARG A 294 -12.23 -8.52 19.97
C ARG A 294 -13.44 -7.93 20.68
N ASN A 295 -14.61 -8.13 20.09
CA ASN A 295 -15.91 -7.82 20.68
C ASN A 295 -16.90 -8.96 20.40
N GLU A 296 -18.14 -8.82 20.89
CA GLU A 296 -19.17 -9.85 20.74
C GLU A 296 -19.53 -10.10 19.27
N LEU A 297 -19.51 -9.06 18.43
CA LEU A 297 -19.92 -9.12 17.03
C LEU A 297 -18.89 -9.81 16.14
N ASN A 298 -17.59 -9.65 16.43
CA ASN A 298 -16.50 -10.20 15.61
C ASN A 298 -15.88 -11.49 16.17
N ALA A 299 -16.40 -12.04 17.27
CA ALA A 299 -15.78 -13.18 17.95
C ALA A 299 -15.60 -14.43 17.07
N ALA A 300 -16.53 -14.69 16.15
CA ALA A 300 -16.41 -15.80 15.19
C ALA A 300 -15.32 -15.54 14.14
N ASP A 301 -15.26 -14.31 13.63
CA ASP A 301 -14.23 -13.90 12.66
C ASP A 301 -12.84 -13.86 13.28
N ILE A 302 -12.72 -13.50 14.56
CA ILE A 302 -11.45 -13.57 15.29
C ILE A 302 -10.97 -15.01 15.42
N ARG A 303 -11.87 -15.97 15.74
CA ARG A 303 -11.49 -17.39 15.75
C ARG A 303 -11.02 -17.87 14.38
N ASP A 304 -11.63 -17.37 13.31
CA ASP A 304 -11.21 -17.67 11.94
C ASP A 304 -9.82 -17.08 11.62
N LEU A 305 -9.55 -15.86 12.07
CA LEU A 305 -8.23 -15.23 11.98
C LEU A 305 -7.18 -16.02 12.76
N GLU A 306 -7.48 -16.47 13.98
CA GLU A 306 -6.59 -17.32 14.78
C GLU A 306 -6.28 -18.66 14.10
N ALA A 307 -7.26 -19.26 13.43
CA ALA A 307 -7.03 -20.48 12.64
C ALA A 307 -6.13 -20.19 11.43
N ALA A 308 -6.34 -19.07 10.74
CA ALA A 308 -5.53 -18.66 9.59
C ALA A 308 -4.08 -18.33 9.99
N THR A 309 -3.86 -17.61 11.10
CA THR A 309 -2.51 -17.31 11.61
C THR A 309 -1.81 -18.57 12.10
N GLY A 310 -2.52 -19.48 12.76
CA GLY A 310 -2.01 -20.81 13.09
C GLY A 310 -1.57 -21.60 11.85
N ALA A 311 -2.36 -21.58 10.78
CA ALA A 311 -2.00 -22.23 9.52
C ALA A 311 -0.77 -21.57 8.85
N ALA A 312 -0.65 -20.24 8.88
CA ALA A 312 0.53 -19.54 8.36
C ALA A 312 1.80 -19.89 9.14
N ALA A 313 1.72 -19.96 10.46
CA ALA A 313 2.82 -20.41 11.31
C ALA A 313 3.24 -21.85 11.00
N ASN A 314 2.28 -22.76 10.83
CA ASN A 314 2.55 -24.15 10.45
C ASN A 314 3.17 -24.29 9.05
N ALA A 315 2.84 -23.38 8.14
CA ALA A 315 3.47 -23.28 6.82
C ALA A 315 4.89 -22.66 6.87
N GLY A 316 5.40 -22.29 8.05
CA GLY A 316 6.72 -21.69 8.21
C GLY A 316 6.80 -20.23 7.77
N ILE A 317 5.66 -19.54 7.64
CA ILE A 317 5.61 -18.14 7.21
C ILE A 317 5.81 -17.23 8.43
N MET A 318 6.75 -16.30 8.31
CA MET A 318 7.06 -15.35 9.36
C MET A 318 6.01 -14.24 9.40
N MET A 319 5.50 -13.92 10.57
CA MET A 319 4.44 -12.91 10.74
C MET A 319 4.92 -11.77 11.63
N PHE A 320 4.60 -10.54 11.24
CA PHE A 320 4.82 -9.33 12.02
C PHE A 320 3.49 -8.60 12.21
N CYS A 321 3.21 -8.14 13.42
CA CYS A 321 2.08 -7.28 13.70
C CYS A 321 2.43 -6.13 14.65
N ALA A 322 1.65 -5.06 14.57
CA ALA A 322 1.80 -3.91 15.44
C ALA A 322 1.31 -4.22 16.87
N ALA A 323 1.97 -3.62 17.85
CA ALA A 323 1.37 -3.40 19.17
C ALA A 323 0.26 -2.34 19.08
N SER A 324 -0.68 -2.37 20.02
CA SER A 324 -1.65 -1.28 20.19
C SER A 324 -0.93 0.01 20.60
N ASP A 325 -1.36 1.15 20.08
CA ASP A 325 -0.81 2.48 20.44
C ASP A 325 -1.77 3.28 21.34
N GLN A 326 -2.58 2.58 22.17
CA GLN A 326 -3.60 3.20 23.03
C GLN A 326 -3.10 3.48 24.46
N GLY A 327 -1.78 3.54 24.67
CA GLY A 327 -1.17 3.72 25.99
C GLY A 327 -0.82 2.40 26.68
N PRO A 328 -0.24 2.43 27.89
CA PRO A 328 0.47 1.30 28.51
C PRO A 328 -0.45 0.20 29.06
N ALA A 329 -1.73 0.21 28.70
CA ALA A 329 -2.68 -0.82 29.11
C ALA A 329 -2.29 -2.19 28.53
N ILE A 330 -2.86 -3.25 29.13
CA ILE A 330 -2.70 -4.62 28.63
C ILE A 330 -3.26 -4.67 27.21
N ASP A 331 -2.43 -5.12 26.28
CA ASP A 331 -2.78 -5.19 24.88
C ASP A 331 -3.20 -6.62 24.51
N ILE A 332 -4.52 -6.81 24.46
CA ILE A 332 -5.20 -8.05 24.07
C ILE A 332 -5.64 -8.05 22.60
N THR A 333 -5.04 -7.19 21.77
CA THR A 333 -5.43 -7.06 20.37
C THR A 333 -4.87 -8.17 19.48
N PHE A 334 -5.60 -8.46 18.43
CA PHE A 334 -5.24 -9.45 17.41
C PHE A 334 -4.49 -8.78 16.25
N PRO A 335 -3.56 -9.47 15.59
CA PRO A 335 -3.26 -10.91 15.71
C PRO A 335 -2.26 -11.29 16.81
N ALA A 336 -1.68 -10.34 17.55
CA ALA A 336 -0.69 -10.64 18.60
C ALA A 336 -1.26 -11.54 19.71
N ALA A 337 -2.54 -11.36 20.06
CA ALA A 337 -3.24 -12.14 21.08
C ALA A 337 -3.70 -13.54 20.62
N CYS A 338 -3.41 -13.97 19.38
CA CYS A 338 -3.80 -15.29 18.90
C CYS A 338 -3.26 -16.41 19.82
N VAL A 339 -4.15 -17.32 20.24
CA VAL A 339 -3.75 -18.44 21.13
C VAL A 339 -3.14 -19.62 20.37
N ASN A 340 -3.54 -19.80 19.11
CA ASN A 340 -3.13 -20.95 18.28
C ASN A 340 -1.64 -20.93 17.89
N THR A 341 -0.96 -19.79 18.01
CA THR A 341 0.46 -19.67 17.66
C THR A 341 1.13 -18.54 18.45
N LYS A 342 2.39 -18.76 18.82
CA LYS A 342 3.30 -17.73 19.32
C LYS A 342 4.35 -17.31 18.29
N ASN A 343 4.25 -17.83 17.06
CA ASN A 343 5.15 -17.54 15.96
C ASN A 343 4.73 -16.27 15.20
N ILE A 344 4.51 -15.20 15.94
CA ILE A 344 4.21 -13.87 15.42
C ILE A 344 5.02 -12.85 16.22
N PHE A 345 5.74 -11.97 15.54
CA PHE A 345 6.47 -10.90 16.18
C PHE A 345 5.53 -9.72 16.44
N LYS A 346 5.29 -9.42 17.71
CA LYS A 346 4.62 -8.20 18.15
C LYS A 346 5.63 -7.06 18.24
N ILE A 347 5.48 -6.04 17.40
CA ILE A 347 6.44 -4.95 17.26
C ILE A 347 5.88 -3.66 17.85
N GLY A 348 6.65 -3.04 18.76
CA GLY A 348 6.35 -1.72 19.31
C GLY A 348 7.17 -0.60 18.66
N ALA A 349 6.66 0.62 18.71
CA ALA A 349 7.38 1.82 18.31
C ALA A 349 8.48 2.23 19.32
N ALA A 350 9.61 2.66 18.78
CA ALA A 350 10.70 3.28 19.52
C ALA A 350 10.94 4.72 19.03
N GLU A 351 11.41 5.55 19.96
CA GLU A 351 11.91 6.89 19.71
C GLU A 351 13.33 6.84 19.12
N ALA A 352 13.83 7.97 18.60
CA ALA A 352 15.18 8.06 18.04
C ALA A 352 16.30 7.72 19.05
N SER A 353 16.01 7.88 20.34
CA SER A 353 16.88 7.48 21.46
C SER A 353 17.01 5.96 21.64
N GLY A 354 16.13 5.17 20.99
CA GLY A 354 15.99 3.74 21.22
C GLY A 354 15.11 3.38 22.43
N ALA A 355 14.53 4.37 23.11
CA ALA A 355 13.53 4.15 24.14
C ALA A 355 12.19 3.72 23.54
N VAL A 356 11.41 2.93 24.28
CA VAL A 356 10.04 2.59 23.88
C VAL A 356 9.16 3.83 23.87
N TRP A 357 8.36 3.99 22.83
CA TRP A 357 7.43 5.12 22.74
C TRP A 357 6.30 4.96 23.76
N LYS A 358 5.99 6.04 24.48
CA LYS A 358 5.09 5.99 25.67
C LYS A 358 3.68 5.47 25.41
N TRP A 359 3.22 5.48 24.15
CA TRP A 359 1.89 5.03 23.77
C TRP A 359 1.82 3.55 23.39
N VAL A 360 2.96 2.86 23.33
CA VAL A 360 3.00 1.41 23.05
C VAL A 360 2.31 0.65 24.18
N GLY A 361 1.28 -0.08 23.81
CA GLY A 361 0.50 -0.97 24.66
C GLY A 361 1.27 -2.20 25.06
N ASP A 362 1.24 -2.48 26.36
CA ASP A 362 1.95 -3.58 27.00
C ASP A 362 3.38 -3.74 26.47
N ALA A 363 4.20 -2.70 26.69
CA ALA A 363 5.61 -2.67 26.28
C ALA A 363 6.43 -3.87 26.83
N ALA A 364 5.97 -4.54 27.88
CA ALA A 364 6.58 -5.76 28.38
C ALA A 364 6.28 -6.98 27.49
N ALA A 365 5.11 -7.03 26.85
CA ALA A 365 4.69 -8.12 25.97
C ALA A 365 5.12 -7.98 24.49
N VAL A 366 5.65 -6.82 24.06
CA VAL A 366 6.23 -6.71 22.70
C VAL A 366 7.54 -7.50 22.60
N ASP A 367 7.78 -8.13 21.46
CA ASP A 367 8.99 -8.94 21.23
C ASP A 367 10.20 -8.06 20.97
N PHE A 368 10.04 -7.07 20.09
CA PHE A 368 11.07 -6.12 19.70
C PHE A 368 10.46 -4.74 19.50
N ILE A 369 11.31 -3.72 19.57
CA ILE A 369 10.94 -2.35 19.24
C ILE A 369 11.85 -1.83 18.11
N PHE A 370 11.25 -1.09 17.20
CA PHE A 370 11.90 -0.51 16.02
C PHE A 370 11.54 0.98 15.91
N PRO A 371 12.31 1.80 15.16
CA PRO A 371 11.95 3.19 14.93
C PRO A 371 10.49 3.30 14.48
N GLY A 372 9.71 4.06 15.24
CA GLY A 372 8.29 4.21 14.98
C GLY A 372 7.71 5.53 15.48
N HIS A 373 8.50 6.41 16.10
CA HIS A 373 8.08 7.75 16.48
C HIS A 373 8.86 8.79 15.69
N GLU A 374 8.17 9.72 15.02
CA GLU A 374 8.78 10.78 14.21
C GLU A 374 9.77 10.24 13.15
N VAL A 375 9.38 9.15 12.49
CA VAL A 375 10.18 8.56 11.40
C VAL A 375 9.90 9.32 10.11
N VAL A 376 10.93 9.93 9.53
CA VAL A 376 10.83 10.58 8.22
C VAL A 376 10.54 9.53 7.14
N LYS A 377 9.45 9.71 6.40
CA LYS A 377 8.98 8.80 5.36
C LYS A 377 9.93 8.77 4.16
N GLU A 378 10.34 9.94 3.68
CA GLU A 378 11.19 10.13 2.51
C GLU A 378 12.66 9.76 2.81
N ARG A 379 13.42 9.34 1.79
CA ARG A 379 14.87 9.19 1.93
C ARG A 379 15.57 10.54 1.76
N PRO A 380 16.82 10.67 2.26
CA PRO A 380 17.63 11.84 1.95
C PRO A 380 17.71 12.09 0.44
N ASN A 381 17.43 13.32 0.01
CA ASN A 381 17.36 13.80 -1.37
C ASN A 381 16.10 13.44 -2.18
N ASP A 382 15.13 12.71 -1.61
CA ASP A 382 13.85 12.46 -2.30
C ASP A 382 12.93 13.69 -2.28
N ALA A 383 13.03 14.50 -1.23
CA ALA A 383 12.26 15.74 -1.03
C ALA A 383 13.10 16.79 -0.25
N PRO A 384 12.79 18.09 -0.38
CA PRO A 384 13.27 19.11 0.54
C PRO A 384 12.95 18.74 1.99
N ILE A 385 13.85 19.02 2.93
CA ILE A 385 13.73 18.59 4.34
C ILE A 385 12.46 19.16 4.99
N ASP A 386 12.06 20.36 4.60
CA ASP A 386 10.86 21.08 5.03
C ASP A 386 9.55 20.51 4.47
N GLU A 387 9.62 19.64 3.45
CA GLU A 387 8.47 18.95 2.87
C GLU A 387 8.36 17.48 3.30
N CYS A 388 9.33 16.99 4.09
CA CYS A 388 9.37 15.61 4.56
C CYS A 388 8.23 15.32 5.55
N GLN A 389 7.52 14.21 5.33
CA GLN A 389 6.45 13.76 6.20
C GLN A 389 7.00 12.88 7.32
N THR A 390 6.66 13.18 8.56
CA THR A 390 6.98 12.34 9.72
C THR A 390 5.83 11.37 10.04
N LEU A 391 6.19 10.13 10.35
CA LEU A 391 5.26 9.04 10.65
C LEU A 391 5.45 8.58 12.10
N THR A 392 4.33 8.35 12.80
CA THR A 392 4.35 7.87 14.18
C THR A 392 3.33 6.74 14.41
N GLY A 393 3.82 5.63 14.97
CA GLY A 393 3.07 4.52 15.54
C GLY A 393 3.77 3.17 15.36
N SER A 394 3.28 2.16 16.08
CA SER A 394 3.79 0.78 16.00
C SER A 394 3.56 0.14 14.63
N TRP A 395 2.62 0.65 13.84
CA TRP A 395 2.44 0.31 12.43
C TRP A 395 3.69 0.63 11.58
N VAL A 396 4.31 1.80 11.81
CA VAL A 396 5.58 2.21 11.17
C VAL A 396 6.71 1.23 11.53
N ALA A 397 6.86 0.97 12.83
CA ALA A 397 7.86 0.06 13.36
C ALA A 397 7.69 -1.36 12.80
N THR A 398 6.44 -1.82 12.64
CA THR A 398 6.12 -3.14 12.07
C THR A 398 6.54 -3.27 10.61
N ALA A 399 6.29 -2.25 9.79
CA ALA A 399 6.74 -2.25 8.39
C ALA A 399 8.27 -2.24 8.29
N ILE A 400 8.94 -1.45 9.13
CA ILE A 400 10.41 -1.43 9.21
C ILE A 400 10.95 -2.79 9.64
N ALA A 401 10.38 -3.41 10.68
CA ALA A 401 10.77 -4.74 11.14
C ALA A 401 10.59 -5.81 10.04
N SER A 402 9.48 -5.73 9.30
CA SER A 402 9.19 -6.64 8.19
C SER A 402 10.19 -6.47 7.04
N GLY A 403 10.50 -5.22 6.67
CA GLY A 403 11.54 -4.91 5.68
C GLY A 403 12.93 -5.33 6.13
N PHE A 404 13.23 -5.18 7.42
CA PHE A 404 14.50 -5.60 8.02
C PHE A 404 14.67 -7.13 8.00
N ALA A 405 13.63 -7.88 8.35
CA ALA A 405 13.62 -9.34 8.22
C ALA A 405 13.81 -9.78 6.76
N ALA A 406 13.15 -9.11 5.81
CA ALA A 406 13.32 -9.37 4.39
C ALA A 406 14.76 -9.11 3.92
N LEU A 407 15.39 -8.03 4.42
CA LEU A 407 16.79 -7.71 4.14
C LEU A 407 17.75 -8.77 4.70
N ILE A 408 17.52 -9.27 5.92
CA ILE A 408 18.31 -10.35 6.51
C ILE A 408 18.21 -11.63 5.65
N LEU A 409 17.00 -12.03 5.26
CA LEU A 409 16.81 -13.16 4.36
C LEU A 409 17.55 -12.96 3.04
N HIS A 410 17.47 -11.75 2.46
CA HIS A 410 18.17 -11.41 1.23
C HIS A 410 19.70 -11.48 1.36
N CYS A 411 20.28 -10.99 2.46
CA CYS A 411 21.72 -11.09 2.73
C CYS A 411 22.19 -12.55 2.79
N VAL A 412 21.41 -13.42 3.45
CA VAL A 412 21.71 -14.86 3.51
C VAL A 412 21.55 -15.52 2.15
N GLN A 413 20.56 -15.12 1.36
CA GLN A 413 20.36 -15.60 0.00
C GLN A 413 21.52 -15.21 -0.94
N LEU A 414 21.99 -13.96 -0.86
CA LEU A 414 23.19 -13.48 -1.56
C LEU A 414 24.42 -14.28 -1.19
N SER A 415 24.62 -14.52 0.11
CA SER A 415 25.74 -15.32 0.60
C SER A 415 25.72 -16.75 0.07
N PHE A 416 24.53 -17.36 0.01
CA PHE A 416 24.36 -18.72 -0.49
C PHE A 416 24.68 -18.85 -1.99
N VAL A 417 24.16 -17.95 -2.83
CA VAL A 417 24.42 -17.96 -4.28
C VAL A 417 25.90 -17.76 -4.59
N GLN A 418 26.58 -16.91 -3.83
CA GLN A 418 28.03 -16.69 -3.98
C GLN A 418 28.84 -17.92 -3.57
N THR A 419 28.46 -18.59 -2.47
CA THR A 419 29.15 -19.80 -2.00
C THR A 419 29.00 -20.96 -3.00
N GLN A 420 27.82 -21.10 -3.60
CA GLN A 420 27.59 -22.09 -4.67
C GLN A 420 28.43 -21.81 -5.92
N ALA A 421 28.54 -20.55 -6.34
CA ALA A 421 29.37 -20.16 -7.49
C ALA A 421 30.87 -20.48 -7.28
N ILE A 422 31.33 -20.62 -6.03
CA ILE A 422 32.72 -20.87 -5.64
C ILE A 422 33.01 -22.36 -5.37
N ASN A 423 32.11 -23.29 -5.78
CA ASN A 423 32.29 -24.76 -5.64
C ASN A 423 32.45 -25.26 -4.19
N GLN A 424 31.69 -24.70 -3.23
CA GLN A 424 31.45 -25.36 -1.95
C GLN A 424 29.95 -25.67 -1.83
N PRO A 425 29.52 -26.94 -1.74
CA PRO A 425 28.13 -27.29 -1.48
C PRO A 425 27.78 -26.93 -0.03
N GLY A 426 27.53 -25.65 0.23
CA GLY A 426 26.90 -25.19 1.46
C GLY A 426 25.42 -25.61 1.46
N GLN A 427 24.92 -26.12 2.59
CA GLN A 427 23.54 -26.58 2.71
C GLN A 427 22.53 -25.44 2.58
N MET A 428 21.51 -25.65 1.73
CA MET A 428 20.28 -24.83 1.58
C MET A 428 19.51 -24.68 2.92
N ASP A 429 19.82 -25.54 3.90
CA ASP A 429 19.22 -25.64 5.25
C ASP A 429 19.32 -24.34 6.08
N HIS A 430 20.31 -23.47 5.82
CA HIS A 430 20.44 -22.21 6.57
C HIS A 430 19.40 -21.16 6.18
N PHE A 431 18.99 -21.10 4.91
CA PHE A 431 17.99 -20.13 4.45
C PHE A 431 16.59 -20.55 4.89
N GLU A 432 16.21 -21.81 4.65
CA GLU A 432 14.95 -22.39 5.12
C GLU A 432 14.85 -22.39 6.65
N GLY A 433 15.98 -22.64 7.32
CA GLY A 433 16.08 -22.51 8.77
C GLY A 433 15.75 -21.09 9.25
N LEU A 434 16.29 -20.05 8.60
CA LEU A 434 16.11 -18.65 9.00
C LEU A 434 14.70 -18.10 8.73
N GLN A 435 13.94 -18.75 7.85
CA GLN A 435 12.51 -18.44 7.66
C GLN A 435 11.67 -18.76 8.91
N ARG A 436 12.15 -19.66 9.78
CA ARG A 436 11.46 -20.00 11.03
C ARG A 436 11.55 -18.84 12.03
N HIS A 437 10.44 -18.58 12.72
CA HIS A 437 10.30 -17.51 13.71
C HIS A 437 11.42 -17.50 14.76
N GLU A 438 11.74 -18.64 15.39
CA GLU A 438 12.80 -18.73 16.40
C GLU A 438 14.18 -18.35 15.86
N ARG A 439 14.49 -18.76 14.63
CA ARG A 439 15.80 -18.53 14.01
C ARG A 439 15.97 -17.07 13.61
N MET A 440 14.90 -16.40 13.17
CA MET A 440 14.94 -14.95 12.97
C MET A 440 15.07 -14.19 14.29
N ARG A 441 14.42 -14.65 15.36
CA ARG A 441 14.61 -14.09 16.71
C ARG A 441 16.07 -14.18 17.16
N GLU A 442 16.71 -15.33 16.99
CA GLU A 442 18.14 -15.51 17.24
C GLU A 442 18.99 -14.53 16.42
N ALA A 443 18.68 -14.35 15.13
CA ALA A 443 19.39 -13.43 14.25
C ALA A 443 19.27 -11.97 14.71
N PHE A 444 18.08 -11.53 15.14
CA PHE A 444 17.87 -10.21 15.75
C PHE A 444 18.73 -10.02 17.01
N LEU A 445 18.77 -11.02 17.90
CA LEU A 445 19.58 -10.98 19.12
C LEU A 445 21.10 -11.08 18.86
N ALA A 446 21.51 -11.69 17.74
CA ALA A 446 22.90 -11.81 17.31
C ALA A 446 23.48 -10.49 16.75
N ILE A 447 22.62 -9.61 16.22
CA ILE A 447 23.02 -8.26 15.77
C ILE A 447 23.48 -7.42 16.97
N GLY A 448 22.72 -7.48 18.06
CA GLY A 448 22.93 -6.72 19.30
C GLY A 448 21.70 -5.93 19.67
N THR A 449 21.43 -5.83 20.97
CA THR A 449 20.25 -5.15 21.52
C THR A 449 20.63 -4.28 22.71
N THR A 450 19.87 -3.21 22.97
CA THR A 450 20.11 -2.35 24.14
C THR A 450 19.55 -2.97 25.42
N GLN A 451 20.36 -3.03 26.48
CA GLN A 451 19.90 -3.50 27.79
C GLN A 451 18.83 -2.57 28.39
N SER A 452 18.92 -1.26 28.14
CA SER A 452 17.96 -0.26 28.62
C SER A 452 16.54 -0.44 28.08
N SER A 453 16.38 -1.12 26.94
CA SER A 453 15.07 -1.49 26.37
C SER A 453 14.60 -2.89 26.81
N GLY A 454 15.32 -3.56 27.71
CA GLY A 454 15.09 -4.96 28.04
C GLY A 454 15.48 -5.91 26.89
N ASN A 455 16.53 -5.56 26.12
CA ASN A 455 17.00 -6.29 24.94
C ASN A 455 15.99 -6.34 23.78
N LYS A 456 15.18 -5.29 23.62
CA LYS A 456 14.12 -5.22 22.59
C LYS A 456 14.45 -4.32 21.41
N TYR A 457 15.26 -3.29 21.61
CA TYR A 457 15.71 -2.40 20.53
C TYR A 457 16.98 -2.95 19.88
N ILE A 458 16.97 -3.11 18.55
CA ILE A 458 18.07 -3.71 17.78
C ILE A 458 19.09 -2.64 17.36
N GLU A 459 20.34 -2.82 17.76
CA GLU A 459 21.46 -1.93 17.47
C GLU A 459 22.15 -2.30 16.14
N VAL A 460 21.61 -1.79 15.03
CA VAL A 460 22.07 -2.14 13.67
C VAL A 460 23.50 -1.68 13.34
N TRP A 461 24.01 -0.62 13.97
CA TRP A 461 25.32 -0.03 13.64
C TRP A 461 26.50 -1.00 13.82
N ASN A 462 26.42 -1.89 14.79
CA ASN A 462 27.52 -2.83 15.07
C ASN A 462 27.74 -3.87 13.96
N VAL A 463 26.78 -4.03 13.06
CA VAL A 463 26.83 -4.98 11.94
C VAL A 463 26.79 -4.26 10.61
N PHE A 464 25.76 -3.44 10.39
CA PHE A 464 25.45 -2.88 9.08
C PHE A 464 26.27 -1.62 8.79
N GLU A 465 26.45 -0.71 9.76
CA GLU A 465 27.31 0.48 9.59
C GLU A 465 28.77 0.06 9.31
N LYS A 466 29.30 -0.89 10.10
CA LYS A 466 30.64 -1.48 9.86
C LYS A 466 30.79 -2.13 8.49
N ALA A 467 29.74 -2.77 7.97
CA ALA A 467 29.76 -3.37 6.64
C ALA A 467 29.84 -2.28 5.55
N VAL A 468 29.08 -1.20 5.70
CA VAL A 468 29.15 -0.04 4.79
C VAL A 468 30.53 0.62 4.86
N GLU A 469 31.08 0.86 6.05
CA GLU A 469 32.42 1.41 6.23
C GLU A 469 33.48 0.55 5.54
N LYS A 470 33.41 -0.79 5.69
CA LYS A 470 34.31 -1.73 5.02
C LYS A 470 34.22 -1.69 3.50
N SER A 471 33.11 -1.21 2.93
CA SER A 471 32.90 -1.10 1.48
C SER A 471 33.46 0.20 0.89
N GLN A 472 33.72 1.22 1.71
CA GLN A 472 34.21 2.52 1.25
C GLN A 472 35.57 2.37 0.57
N GLY A 473 35.70 2.92 -0.63
CA GLY A 473 36.93 2.84 -1.44
C GLY A 473 37.20 1.48 -2.07
N LYS A 474 36.28 0.51 -1.94
CA LYS A 474 36.39 -0.80 -2.60
C LYS A 474 35.54 -0.88 -3.86
N PRO A 475 36.00 -1.61 -4.89
CA PRO A 475 35.21 -1.85 -6.09
C PRO A 475 34.04 -2.84 -5.80
N PRO A 476 32.93 -2.79 -6.57
CA PRO A 476 31.71 -3.57 -6.31
C PRO A 476 31.88 -5.09 -6.30
N ASP A 477 32.91 -5.62 -6.95
CA ASP A 477 33.29 -7.04 -6.95
C ASP A 477 33.70 -7.56 -5.56
N GLN A 478 34.09 -6.67 -4.64
CA GLN A 478 34.45 -7.05 -3.26
C GLN A 478 33.27 -7.00 -2.28
N PHE A 479 32.14 -6.40 -2.66
CA PHE A 479 30.96 -6.29 -1.81
C PHE A 479 30.35 -7.66 -1.42
N PRO A 480 30.31 -8.67 -2.32
CA PRO A 480 29.98 -10.05 -2.00
C PRO A 480 30.63 -10.60 -0.70
N ALA A 481 31.94 -10.44 -0.55
CA ALA A 481 32.66 -10.94 0.61
C ALA A 481 32.20 -10.28 1.92
N ILE A 482 31.90 -8.98 1.87
CA ILE A 482 31.39 -8.23 3.03
C ILE A 482 29.99 -8.74 3.41
N VAL A 483 29.12 -9.00 2.43
CA VAL A 483 27.79 -9.57 2.70
C VAL A 483 27.88 -10.98 3.29
N ASN A 484 28.86 -11.79 2.86
CA ASN A 484 29.10 -13.10 3.47
C ASN A 484 29.45 -13.01 4.95
N GLU A 485 30.26 -12.04 5.37
CA GLU A 485 30.55 -11.80 6.79
C GLU A 485 29.28 -11.45 7.58
N VAL A 486 28.45 -10.55 7.03
CA VAL A 486 27.16 -10.18 7.63
C VAL A 486 26.26 -11.41 7.74
N ALA A 487 26.09 -12.17 6.66
CA ALA A 487 25.26 -13.37 6.63
C ALA A 487 25.74 -14.44 7.62
N ASN A 488 27.06 -14.65 7.74
CA ASN A 488 27.62 -15.60 8.70
C ASN A 488 27.34 -15.18 10.15
N LYS A 489 27.40 -13.89 10.46
CA LYS A 489 27.00 -13.38 11.78
C LYS A 489 25.50 -13.58 12.04
N LEU A 490 24.65 -13.36 11.03
CA LEU A 490 23.20 -13.54 11.14
C LEU A 490 22.78 -15.02 11.26
N LYS A 491 23.59 -15.96 10.76
CA LYS A 491 23.38 -17.42 10.89
C LYS A 491 23.85 -17.98 12.24
N ALA A 492 24.68 -17.23 12.99
CA ALA A 492 25.29 -17.70 14.22
C ALA A 492 24.23 -17.94 15.30
N ARG A 493 24.28 -19.11 15.95
CA ARG A 493 23.39 -19.43 17.07
C ARG A 493 23.86 -18.68 18.32
N LYS A 494 23.02 -17.81 18.86
CA LYS A 494 23.07 -17.47 20.29
C LYS A 494 22.14 -18.45 21.00
N MET A 495 22.69 -19.35 21.82
CA MET A 495 21.87 -20.10 22.77
C MET A 495 21.28 -19.06 23.74
N LEU A 496 19.96 -19.01 23.86
CA LEU A 496 19.30 -18.28 24.93
C LEU A 496 19.70 -18.99 26.23
N GLU A 497 20.51 -18.33 27.06
CA GLU A 497 20.76 -18.73 28.45
C GLU A 497 19.53 -18.47 29.33
#